data_AF-A0A3D6CGC7-F1
#
_entry.id   AF-A0A3D6CGC7-F1
#
_cell.length_a   1.000
_cell.length_b   1.000
_cell.length_c   1.000
_cell.angle_alpha   90.00
_cell.angle_beta   90.00
_cell.angle_gamma   90.00
#
_symmetry.space_group_name_H-M   'P 1'
#
loop_
_entity.id
_entity.type
_entity.pdbx_description
1 polymer ?
#
loop_
_entity_poly.entity_id
_entity_poly.type
_entity_poly.pdbx_seq_one_letter_code
_entity_poly.pdbx_strand_id
1 'polypeptide(L)'
;MGAVGKQFYAMVRQPEQPFLHFSRRERQGIIAILTLIILVFLAPYLVLFMKDEDSALPADLPAETIAWADLQPDNNEKITSAPVNYRKRIDENEPAVTIKRFPFDPNNLDEKGWAQLGVSAKTAATIRKYLAKGGRFRSAEDLYKIWGMPAALADSLKHYVRIKQDIKEMK
;
A
#
# COMPACT_ATOMS: atom_id res chain seq x y z
N MET A 1 -9.27 66.25 -41.30
CA MET A 1 -9.77 64.86 -41.30
C MET A 1 -8.59 63.92 -41.07
N GLY A 2 -8.44 63.37 -39.85
CA GLY A 2 -7.82 62.06 -39.66
C GLY A 2 -6.31 61.91 -39.41
N ALA A 3 -5.57 62.89 -38.88
CA ALA A 3 -4.19 62.69 -38.40
C ALA A 3 -4.16 62.10 -36.96
N VAL A 4 -4.91 61.03 -36.70
CA VAL A 4 -5.06 60.44 -35.34
C VAL A 4 -4.55 58.98 -35.27
N GLY A 5 -3.98 58.45 -36.35
CA GLY A 5 -3.63 57.02 -36.44
C GLY A 5 -2.24 56.59 -35.96
N LYS A 6 -1.43 57.45 -35.31
CA LYS A 6 -0.03 57.13 -34.94
C LYS A 6 0.29 57.28 -33.45
N GLN A 7 -0.70 57.06 -32.58
CA GLN A 7 -0.50 57.10 -31.12
C GLN A 7 -0.93 55.81 -30.40
N PHE A 8 -1.21 54.72 -31.12
CA PHE A 8 -1.27 53.39 -30.50
C PHE A 8 0.15 52.85 -30.30
N TYR A 9 0.82 53.47 -29.32
CA TYR A 9 2.08 53.08 -28.72
C TYR A 9 2.06 51.60 -28.33
N ALA A 10 3.00 50.85 -28.90
CA ALA A 10 3.75 49.75 -28.29
C ALA A 10 3.05 49.03 -27.12
N MET A 11 2.28 47.99 -27.45
CA MET A 11 1.83 47.00 -26.47
C MET A 11 3.05 46.30 -25.87
N VAL A 12 3.23 46.53 -24.57
CA VAL A 12 4.21 46.00 -23.62
C VAL A 12 4.81 44.65 -24.06
N ARG A 13 5.99 44.70 -24.66
CA ARG A 13 6.89 43.54 -24.74
C ARG A 13 7.71 43.57 -23.45
N GLN A 14 7.23 42.91 -22.40
CA GLN A 14 8.08 42.66 -21.23
C GLN A 14 9.22 41.74 -21.68
N PRO A 15 10.49 42.09 -21.45
CA PRO A 15 11.55 41.12 -21.62
C PRO A 15 11.32 40.03 -20.58
N GLU A 16 11.12 38.79 -21.03
CA GLU A 16 11.16 37.60 -20.18
C GLU A 16 12.48 37.67 -19.40
N GLN A 17 12.43 38.09 -18.13
CA GLN A 17 13.63 38.18 -17.32
C GLN A 17 14.20 36.76 -17.21
N PRO A 18 15.49 36.52 -17.49
CA PRO A 18 16.08 35.22 -17.20
C PRO A 18 16.12 35.03 -15.69
N PHE A 19 15.08 34.42 -15.11
CA PHE A 19 14.84 34.28 -13.66
C PHE A 19 15.81 33.32 -12.94
N LEU A 20 16.96 32.98 -13.52
CA LEU A 20 17.91 32.01 -12.96
C LEU A 20 19.35 32.54 -13.02
N HIS A 21 19.62 33.65 -12.35
CA HIS A 21 20.98 34.07 -12.06
C HIS A 21 21.47 33.41 -10.77
N PHE A 22 22.00 32.20 -10.89
CA PHE A 22 22.61 31.51 -9.75
C PHE A 22 24.05 31.98 -9.52
N SER A 23 24.38 32.26 -8.26
CA SER A 23 25.76 32.54 -7.84
C SER A 23 26.67 31.34 -8.11
N ARG A 24 27.98 31.56 -8.29
CA ARG A 24 28.97 30.49 -8.53
C ARG A 24 28.92 29.40 -7.45
N ARG A 25 28.63 29.78 -6.21
CA ARG A 25 28.51 28.88 -5.06
C ARG A 25 27.18 28.11 -5.06
N GLU A 26 26.08 28.73 -5.50
CA GLU A 26 24.77 28.09 -5.63
C GLU A 26 24.77 27.03 -6.73
N ARG A 27 25.41 27.31 -7.86
CA ARG A 27 25.55 26.35 -8.95
C ARG A 27 26.29 25.08 -8.49
N GLN A 28 27.33 25.22 -7.68
CA GLN A 28 28.04 24.08 -7.10
C GLN A 28 27.16 23.27 -6.16
N GLY A 29 26.33 23.94 -5.35
CA GLY A 29 25.35 23.27 -4.47
C GLY A 29 24.28 22.51 -5.26
N ILE A 30 23.70 23.12 -6.29
CA ILE A 30 22.69 22.49 -7.14
C ILE A 30 23.28 21.27 -7.85
N ILE A 31 24.48 21.38 -8.43
CA ILE A 31 25.15 20.26 -9.09
C ILE A 31 25.41 19.13 -8.09
N ALA A 32 25.91 19.44 -6.89
CA ALA A 32 26.15 18.44 -5.85
C ALA A 32 24.86 17.68 -5.48
N ILE A 33 23.75 18.39 -5.29
CA ILE A 33 22.44 17.79 -4.96
C ILE A 33 21.92 16.92 -6.11
N LEU A 34 22.00 17.40 -7.34
CA LEU A 34 21.58 16.62 -8.51
C LEU A 34 22.40 15.34 -8.66
N THR A 35 23.71 15.42 -8.41
CA THR A 35 24.61 14.26 -8.49
C THR A 35 24.26 13.23 -7.41
N LEU A 36 23.98 13.68 -6.18
CA LEU A 36 23.55 12.83 -5.07
C LEU A 36 22.23 12.11 -5.39
N ILE A 37 21.24 12.85 -5.92
CA ILE A 37 19.93 12.29 -6.29
C ILE A 37 20.13 11.18 -7.33
N ILE A 38 20.90 11.44 -8.39
CA ILE A 38 21.19 10.46 -9.43
C ILE A 38 21.85 9.20 -8.85
N LEU A 39 22.80 9.36 -7.91
CA LEU A 39 23.48 8.22 -7.27
C LEU A 39 22.53 7.34 -6.45
N VAL A 40 21.60 7.95 -5.71
CA VAL A 40 20.58 7.21 -4.94
C VAL A 40 19.67 6.39 -5.86
N PHE A 41 19.26 6.95 -7.00
CA PHE A 41 18.45 6.23 -7.99
C PHE A 41 19.25 5.18 -8.77
N LEU A 42 20.56 5.36 -8.96
CA LEU A 42 21.42 4.41 -9.67
C LEU A 42 21.89 3.24 -8.78
N ALA A 43 21.95 3.43 -7.46
CA ALA A 43 22.36 2.42 -6.49
C ALA A 43 21.62 1.06 -6.61
N PRO A 44 20.28 0.99 -6.67
CA PRO A 44 19.59 -0.31 -6.83
C PRO A 44 19.89 -0.96 -8.18
N TYR A 45 20.22 -0.19 -9.22
CA TYR A 45 20.56 -0.71 -10.53
C TYR A 45 21.96 -1.35 -10.54
N LEU A 46 22.92 -0.78 -9.81
CA LEU A 46 24.25 -1.38 -9.63
C LEU A 46 24.20 -2.71 -8.87
N VAL A 47 23.34 -2.81 -7.84
CA VAL A 47 23.16 -4.06 -7.07
C VAL A 47 22.58 -5.18 -7.95
N LEU A 48 21.72 -4.85 -8.90
CA LEU A 48 21.19 -5.81 -9.87
C LEU A 48 22.22 -6.17 -10.95
N PHE A 49 23.11 -5.24 -11.32
CA PHE A 49 24.13 -5.47 -12.35
C PHE A 49 25.31 -6.33 -11.85
N MET A 50 25.62 -6.33 -10.55
CA MET A 50 26.68 -7.17 -9.96
C MET A 50 26.19 -8.54 -9.49
N LYS A 51 24.90 -8.85 -9.65
CA LYS A 51 24.37 -10.17 -9.28
C LYS A 51 24.49 -11.09 -10.49
N ASP A 52 25.69 -11.62 -10.68
CA ASP A 52 25.95 -12.67 -11.65
C ASP A 52 25.03 -13.88 -11.40
N GLU A 53 24.60 -14.45 -12.51
CA GLU A 53 23.59 -15.47 -12.74
C GLU A 53 24.03 -16.86 -12.25
N ASP A 54 24.57 -16.96 -11.03
CA ASP A 54 24.99 -18.22 -10.39
C ASP A 54 24.20 -18.51 -9.11
N SER A 55 22.90 -18.21 -9.10
CA SER A 55 22.00 -18.95 -8.22
C SER A 55 21.66 -20.32 -8.83
N ALA A 56 22.70 -21.11 -9.09
CA ALA A 56 22.56 -22.55 -9.18
C ALA A 56 21.99 -23.01 -7.83
N LEU A 57 20.80 -23.60 -7.90
CA LEU A 57 20.16 -24.27 -6.77
C LEU A 57 21.20 -25.17 -6.08
N PRO A 58 21.40 -25.11 -4.76
CA PRO A 58 22.30 -26.02 -4.08
C PRO A 58 21.79 -27.45 -4.31
N ALA A 59 22.59 -28.26 -5.00
CA ALA A 59 22.30 -29.67 -5.31
C ALA A 59 22.25 -30.56 -4.07
N ASP A 60 22.62 -30.02 -2.90
CA ASP A 60 22.52 -30.69 -1.61
C ASP A 60 21.54 -29.93 -0.71
N LEU A 61 20.26 -30.21 -0.90
CA LEU A 61 19.26 -29.88 0.10
C LEU A 61 19.34 -30.94 1.22
N PRO A 62 19.58 -30.55 2.49
CA PRO A 62 19.50 -31.49 3.61
C PRO A 62 18.10 -32.10 3.67
N ALA A 63 18.01 -33.36 4.08
CA ALA A 63 16.83 -34.25 4.02
C ALA A 63 15.49 -33.70 4.58
N GLU A 64 15.45 -32.49 5.13
CA GLU A 64 14.23 -31.79 5.55
C GLU A 64 13.40 -31.25 4.37
N THR A 65 13.94 -31.14 3.15
CA THR A 65 13.18 -30.67 1.99
C THR A 65 12.39 -31.76 1.26
N ILE A 66 12.63 -33.04 1.57
CA ILE A 66 11.90 -34.16 0.95
C ILE A 66 10.51 -34.33 1.58
N ALA A 67 10.27 -33.80 2.78
CA ALA A 67 9.01 -33.95 3.51
C ALA A 67 7.80 -33.19 2.89
N TRP A 68 8.03 -32.26 1.95
CA TRP A 68 6.96 -31.50 1.30
C TRP A 68 6.49 -32.13 -0.02
N ALA A 69 7.23 -33.12 -0.54
CA ALA A 69 6.95 -33.74 -1.84
C ALA A 69 5.91 -34.87 -1.78
N ASP A 70 5.66 -35.43 -0.59
CA ASP A 70 4.77 -36.59 -0.39
C ASP A 70 3.38 -36.23 0.18
N LEU A 71 3.08 -34.94 0.29
CA LEU A 71 1.76 -34.45 0.73
C LEU A 71 0.93 -34.04 -0.48
N GLN A 72 0.47 -35.02 -1.26
CA GLN A 72 -0.79 -34.85 -1.99
C GLN A 72 -1.91 -34.84 -0.94
N PRO A 73 -2.73 -33.78 -0.84
CA PRO A 73 -3.81 -33.78 0.13
C PRO A 73 -4.92 -34.69 -0.39
N ASP A 74 -5.02 -35.88 0.21
CA ASP A 74 -6.29 -36.60 0.31
C ASP A 74 -7.30 -35.62 0.92
N ASN A 75 -8.34 -35.40 0.14
CA ASN A 75 -9.43 -34.49 0.33
C ASN A 75 -10.38 -35.00 1.41
N ASN A 76 -9.89 -35.11 2.65
CA ASN A 76 -10.75 -35.16 3.82
C ASN A 76 -10.01 -34.76 5.09
N GLU A 77 -10.72 -33.94 5.88
CA GLU A 77 -10.53 -33.77 7.31
C GLU A 77 -9.54 -32.69 7.81
N LYS A 78 -10.17 -31.65 8.39
CA LYS A 78 -9.66 -30.70 9.40
C LYS A 78 -8.49 -29.81 8.96
N ILE A 79 -8.89 -28.64 8.46
CA ILE A 79 -8.06 -27.45 8.21
C ILE A 79 -7.26 -27.10 9.48
N THR A 80 -6.03 -27.60 9.51
CA THR A 80 -4.98 -27.20 10.45
C THR A 80 -4.15 -26.12 9.76
N SER A 81 -3.90 -25.04 10.49
CA SER A 81 -3.26 -23.79 10.07
C SER A 81 -1.94 -23.98 9.30
N ALA A 82 -1.85 -23.41 8.09
CA ALA A 82 -0.59 -23.15 7.40
C ALA A 82 0.15 -21.94 8.02
N PRO A 83 1.50 -21.92 8.03
CA PRO A 83 2.28 -21.00 8.84
C PRO A 83 2.44 -19.65 8.14
N VAL A 84 1.68 -18.64 8.57
CA VAL A 84 2.06 -17.25 8.31
C VAL A 84 3.17 -16.91 9.29
N ASN A 85 4.41 -16.84 8.79
CA ASN A 85 5.59 -16.36 9.51
C ASN A 85 5.44 -14.88 9.88
N TYR A 86 4.58 -14.57 10.85
CA TYR A 86 4.67 -13.39 11.68
C TYR A 86 5.25 -13.87 13.00
N ARG A 87 6.57 -13.76 13.18
CA ARG A 87 7.24 -14.02 14.47
C ARG A 87 6.84 -12.93 15.47
N LYS A 88 5.57 -12.93 15.86
CA LYS A 88 5.11 -12.34 17.10
C LYS A 88 5.38 -13.40 18.15
N ARG A 89 6.10 -13.06 19.22
CA ARG A 89 6.24 -13.95 20.38
C ARG A 89 4.82 -14.19 20.90
N ILE A 90 4.27 -15.37 20.62
CA ILE A 90 2.96 -15.78 21.11
C ILE A 90 3.21 -16.22 22.55
N ASP A 91 2.73 -15.40 23.48
CA ASP A 91 2.45 -15.85 24.84
C ASP A 91 1.47 -17.03 24.72
N GLU A 92 1.81 -18.20 25.28
CA GLU A 92 1.05 -19.46 25.17
C GLU A 92 -0.36 -19.43 25.80
N ASN A 93 -0.82 -18.25 26.22
CA ASN A 93 -2.09 -18.04 26.91
C ASN A 93 -3.14 -17.27 26.09
N GLU A 94 -2.89 -16.97 24.81
CA GLU A 94 -3.95 -16.38 23.96
C GLU A 94 -4.85 -17.46 23.34
N PRO A 95 -6.19 -17.37 23.54
CA PRO A 95 -7.12 -18.32 22.96
C PRO A 95 -7.04 -18.26 21.43
N ALA A 96 -6.92 -19.43 20.79
CA ALA A 96 -6.87 -19.57 19.35
C ALA A 96 -8.07 -18.83 18.70
N VAL A 97 -7.79 -17.72 18.03
CA VAL A 97 -8.80 -16.90 17.36
C VAL A 97 -9.36 -17.71 16.20
N THR A 98 -10.55 -18.29 16.39
CA THR A 98 -11.28 -18.98 15.33
C THR A 98 -11.73 -17.93 14.31
N ILE A 99 -11.07 -17.87 13.17
CA ILE A 99 -11.42 -16.94 12.10
C ILE A 99 -12.72 -17.42 11.44
N LYS A 100 -13.82 -16.69 11.66
CA LYS A 100 -15.12 -16.97 11.05
C LYS A 100 -15.34 -16.02 9.89
N ARG A 101 -15.59 -16.55 8.69
CA ARG A 101 -15.98 -15.74 7.53
C ARG A 101 -17.51 -15.64 7.50
N PHE A 102 -18.04 -14.47 7.82
CA PHE A 102 -19.46 -14.17 7.78
C PHE A 102 -19.70 -12.90 6.95
N PRO A 103 -20.86 -12.74 6.29
CA PRO A 103 -21.18 -11.50 5.61
C PRO A 103 -21.32 -10.36 6.61
N PHE A 104 -20.65 -9.23 6.35
CA PHE A 104 -20.61 -8.11 7.30
C PHE A 104 -20.69 -6.75 6.60
N ASP A 105 -21.20 -5.75 7.32
CA ASP A 105 -21.15 -4.35 6.90
C ASP A 105 -19.98 -3.64 7.60
N PRO A 106 -18.92 -3.24 6.89
CA PRO A 106 -17.76 -2.58 7.48
C PRO A 106 -18.10 -1.23 8.14
N ASN A 107 -19.23 -0.60 7.79
CA ASN A 107 -19.67 0.65 8.42
C ASN A 107 -20.33 0.45 9.79
N ASN A 108 -20.76 -0.78 10.11
CA ASN A 108 -21.51 -1.08 11.33
C ASN A 108 -20.89 -2.24 12.14
N LEU A 109 -19.69 -2.70 11.77
CA LEU A 109 -19.02 -3.80 12.45
C LEU A 109 -18.22 -3.30 13.66
N ASP A 110 -18.44 -3.92 14.81
CA ASP A 110 -17.72 -3.62 16.05
C ASP A 110 -16.35 -4.31 16.13
N GLU A 111 -15.49 -3.89 17.06
CA GLU A 111 -14.11 -4.37 17.21
C GLU A 111 -14.02 -5.89 17.39
N LYS A 112 -14.97 -6.48 18.15
CA LYS A 112 -15.07 -7.94 18.31
C LYS A 112 -15.39 -8.64 17.00
N GLY A 113 -16.22 -8.05 16.16
CA GLY A 113 -16.55 -8.57 14.84
C GLY A 113 -15.32 -8.54 13.91
N TRP A 114 -14.55 -7.45 13.95
CA TRP A 114 -13.29 -7.35 13.22
C TRP A 114 -12.26 -8.39 13.68
N ALA A 115 -12.16 -8.64 14.98
CA ALA A 115 -11.28 -9.67 15.53
C ALA A 115 -11.66 -11.08 15.03
N GLN A 116 -12.95 -11.39 14.93
CA GLN A 116 -13.44 -12.67 14.39
C GLN A 116 -13.11 -12.86 12.89
N LEU A 117 -12.93 -11.76 12.16
CA LEU A 117 -12.49 -11.76 10.76
C LEU A 117 -10.96 -11.87 10.62
N GLY A 118 -10.22 -11.98 11.73
CA GLY A 118 -8.76 -12.06 11.75
C GLY A 118 -8.07 -10.69 11.64
N VAL A 119 -8.81 -9.59 11.80
CA VAL A 119 -8.22 -8.25 11.81
C VAL A 119 -7.60 -7.99 13.18
N SER A 120 -6.35 -7.51 13.18
CA SER A 120 -5.63 -7.21 14.43
C SER A 120 -6.35 -6.13 15.24
N ALA A 121 -6.26 -6.16 16.57
CA ALA A 121 -6.86 -5.15 17.44
C ALA A 121 -6.43 -3.71 17.08
N LYS A 122 -5.16 -3.54 16.66
CA LYS A 122 -4.63 -2.23 16.21
C LYS A 122 -5.34 -1.76 14.94
N THR A 123 -5.52 -2.65 13.97
CA THR A 123 -6.19 -2.35 12.71
C THR A 123 -7.68 -2.08 12.94
N ALA A 124 -8.35 -2.85 13.81
CA ALA A 124 -9.74 -2.61 14.21
C ALA A 124 -9.92 -1.23 14.85
N ALA A 125 -9.01 -0.81 15.73
CA ALA A 125 -9.01 0.54 16.31
C ALA A 125 -8.79 1.64 15.24
N THR A 126 -7.94 1.39 14.24
CA THR A 126 -7.77 2.30 13.09
C THR A 126 -9.08 2.44 12.30
N ILE A 127 -9.79 1.34 12.04
CA ILE A 127 -11.10 1.34 11.37
C ILE A 127 -12.11 2.18 12.17
N ARG A 128 -12.17 1.99 13.50
CA ARG A 128 -13.05 2.77 14.38
C ARG A 128 -12.75 4.26 14.32
N LYS A 129 -11.48 4.65 14.35
CA LYS A 129 -11.05 6.05 14.18
C LYS A 129 -11.42 6.61 12.80
N TYR A 130 -11.30 5.80 11.76
CA TYR A 130 -11.70 6.17 10.40
C TYR A 130 -13.21 6.47 10.33
N LEU A 131 -14.04 5.58 10.87
CA LEU A 131 -15.49 5.76 10.94
C LEU A 131 -15.89 6.96 11.81
N ALA A 132 -15.25 7.14 12.97
CA ALA A 132 -15.52 8.26 13.88
C ALA A 132 -15.21 9.63 13.27
N LYS A 133 -14.26 9.70 12.33
CA LYS A 133 -13.95 10.92 11.57
C LYS A 133 -14.91 11.19 10.41
N GLY A 134 -15.96 10.37 10.24
CA GLY A 134 -16.90 10.47 9.12
C GLY A 134 -16.44 9.74 7.85
N GLY A 135 -15.36 8.94 7.93
CA GLY A 135 -15.02 7.99 6.89
C GLY A 135 -16.14 6.95 6.75
N ARG A 136 -16.46 6.56 5.52
CA ARG A 136 -17.46 5.52 5.23
C ARG A 136 -16.92 4.63 4.12
N PHE A 137 -17.08 3.32 4.30
CA PHE A 137 -16.84 2.32 3.27
C PHE A 137 -18.01 2.36 2.29
N ARG A 138 -17.74 2.76 1.05
CA ARG A 138 -18.70 2.80 -0.06
C ARG A 138 -18.59 1.56 -0.94
N SER A 139 -17.42 0.94 -0.98
CA SER A 139 -17.19 -0.30 -1.71
C SER A 139 -16.27 -1.25 -0.93
N ALA A 140 -16.20 -2.52 -1.36
CA ALA A 140 -15.36 -3.52 -0.70
C ALA A 140 -13.86 -3.20 -0.84
N GLU A 141 -13.48 -2.49 -1.90
CA GLU A 141 -12.12 -2.03 -2.18
C GLU A 141 -11.65 -0.96 -1.18
N ASP A 142 -12.56 -0.30 -0.46
CA ASP A 142 -12.18 0.66 0.58
C ASP A 142 -11.44 -0.01 1.75
N LEU A 143 -11.49 -1.33 1.88
CA LEU A 143 -10.68 -2.09 2.83
C LEU A 143 -9.17 -1.87 2.63
N TYR A 144 -8.69 -1.72 1.39
CA TYR A 144 -7.26 -1.46 1.12
C TYR A 144 -6.79 -0.07 1.61
N LYS A 145 -7.72 0.85 1.86
CA LYS A 145 -7.40 2.21 2.33
C LYS A 145 -7.06 2.23 3.83
N ILE A 146 -7.33 1.15 4.55
CA ILE A 146 -7.13 1.08 5.99
C ILE A 146 -5.66 0.78 6.31
N TRP A 147 -5.02 1.70 7.02
CA TRP A 147 -3.64 1.54 7.44
C TRP A 147 -3.48 0.33 8.39
N GLY A 148 -2.54 -0.55 8.06
CA GLY A 148 -2.31 -1.78 8.80
C GLY A 148 -3.26 -2.93 8.43
N MET A 149 -4.03 -2.82 7.35
CA MET A 149 -4.76 -3.94 6.76
C MET A 149 -3.88 -4.69 5.74
N PRO A 150 -3.57 -5.98 5.96
CA PRO A 150 -2.83 -6.77 4.97
C PRO A 150 -3.64 -6.93 3.68
N ALA A 151 -2.99 -6.78 2.51
CA ALA A 151 -3.66 -6.89 1.22
C ALA A 151 -4.35 -8.27 1.03
N ALA A 152 -3.66 -9.36 1.39
CA ALA A 152 -4.22 -10.71 1.32
C ALA A 152 -5.47 -10.89 2.22
N LEU A 153 -5.51 -10.22 3.38
CA LEU A 153 -6.67 -10.25 4.25
C LEU A 153 -7.83 -9.47 3.62
N ALA A 154 -7.57 -8.26 3.10
CA ALA A 154 -8.58 -7.47 2.38
C ALA A 154 -9.15 -8.23 1.17
N ASP A 155 -8.30 -8.92 0.40
CA ASP A 155 -8.70 -9.79 -0.70
C ASP A 155 -9.63 -10.92 -0.25
N SER A 156 -9.37 -11.52 0.90
CA SER A 156 -10.23 -12.56 1.45
C SER A 156 -11.57 -11.98 1.92
N LEU A 157 -11.58 -10.79 2.51
CA LEU A 157 -12.77 -10.19 3.11
C LEU A 157 -13.71 -9.54 2.09
N LYS A 158 -13.22 -9.02 0.97
CA LYS A 158 -14.03 -8.29 -0.02
C LYS A 158 -15.27 -9.07 -0.49
N HIS A 159 -15.17 -10.39 -0.60
CA HIS A 159 -16.26 -11.28 -1.01
C HIS A 159 -17.43 -11.34 0.00
N TYR A 160 -17.15 -11.05 1.27
CA TYR A 160 -18.09 -11.10 2.38
C TYR A 160 -18.62 -9.71 2.76
N VAL A 161 -18.09 -8.64 2.16
CA VAL A 161 -18.57 -7.28 2.40
C VAL A 161 -19.99 -7.13 1.86
N ARG A 162 -20.88 -6.61 2.70
CA ARG A 162 -22.27 -6.27 2.39
C ARG A 162 -22.55 -4.86 2.92
N ILE A 163 -22.31 -3.86 2.07
CA ILE A 163 -22.58 -2.46 2.39
C ILE A 163 -24.03 -2.18 2.03
N LYS A 164 -24.82 -1.70 3.00
CA LYS A 164 -26.14 -1.15 2.68
C LYS A 164 -25.94 0.10 1.84
N GLN A 165 -26.34 0.04 0.57
CA GLN A 165 -26.36 1.21 -0.30
C GLN A 165 -27.46 2.13 0.23
N ASP A 166 -27.08 3.26 0.83
CA ASP A 166 -28.00 4.38 1.02
C ASP A 166 -28.36 4.86 -0.40
N ILE A 167 -29.52 4.45 -0.91
CA ILE A 167 -30.07 4.98 -2.15
C ILE A 167 -30.25 6.48 -1.92
N LYS A 168 -29.31 7.27 -2.43
CA LYS A 168 -29.43 8.71 -2.45
C LYS A 168 -30.57 9.01 -3.42
N GLU A 169 -31.76 9.25 -2.88
CA GLU A 169 -32.88 9.77 -3.67
C GLU A 169 -32.38 11.03 -4.40
N MET A 170 -32.20 10.90 -5.71
CA MET A 170 -32.12 12.04 -6.60
C MET A 170 -33.54 12.58 -6.73
N LYS A 171 -33.84 13.62 -5.96
CA LYS A 171 -34.99 14.49 -6.19
C LYS A 171 -34.52 15.94 -6.23
#